data_AF-A0A6M3L515-F1
#
_entry.id   AF-A0A6M3L515-F1
#
_cell.length_a   1.000
_cell.length_b   1.000
_cell.length_c   1.000
_cell.angle_alpha   90.00
_cell.angle_beta   90.00
_cell.angle_gamma   90.00
#
_symmetry.space_group_name_H-M   'P 1'
#
loop_
_entity.id
_entity.type
_entity.pdbx_description
1 polymer ?
#
loop_
_entity_poly.entity_id
_entity_poly.type
_entity_poly.pdbx_seq_one_letter_code
_entity_poly.pdbx_strand_id
1 'polypeptide(L)'
;MDAHNYLLALDTFNHDPIKIIITSGGGELDSAFLLYDTIKLIQSPVYTLGRYCASAAALILAAGDKRYLMPHAKVMLHLPSSQNYGDTRDLEIQHTQAKLYRDKMVEIIQACGVKKSSQEILLEIDREFWLDPKEAIGFGLADEVITKETLAEWLK
;
A
#
# COMPACT_ATOMS: atom_id res chain seq x y z
N MET A 1 0.36 14.18 -6.66
CA MET A 1 1.28 14.56 -5.58
C MET A 1 0.55 15.16 -4.36
N ASP A 2 -0.80 15.18 -4.32
CA ASP A 2 -1.53 16.00 -3.32
C ASP A 2 -2.44 15.24 -2.34
N ALA A 3 -2.54 13.91 -2.45
CA ALA A 3 -3.46 13.13 -1.61
C ALA A 3 -3.18 13.31 -0.11
N HIS A 4 -1.91 13.38 0.29
CA HIS A 4 -1.52 13.62 1.69
C HIS A 4 -2.03 14.96 2.23
N ASN A 5 -2.01 16.02 1.42
CA ASN A 5 -2.53 17.33 1.83
C ASN A 5 -4.04 17.30 2.08
N TYR A 6 -4.80 16.52 1.29
CA TYR A 6 -6.22 16.31 1.56
C TYR A 6 -6.45 15.53 2.86
N LEU A 7 -5.63 14.50 3.14
CA LEU A 7 -5.73 13.77 4.41
C LEU A 7 -5.49 14.68 5.60
N LEU A 8 -4.44 15.50 5.56
CA LEU A 8 -4.14 16.47 6.62
C LEU A 8 -5.26 17.51 6.76
N ALA A 9 -5.77 18.04 5.65
CA ALA A 9 -6.87 19.00 5.70
C ALA A 9 -8.15 18.40 6.30
N LEU A 10 -8.52 17.18 5.90
CA LEU A 10 -9.68 16.47 6.45
C LEU A 10 -9.50 16.19 7.94
N ASP A 11 -8.31 15.72 8.35
CA ASP A 11 -8.00 15.44 9.75
C ASP A 11 -8.05 16.70 10.64
N THR A 12 -7.74 17.87 10.08
CA THR A 12 -7.91 19.15 10.81
C THR A 12 -9.34 19.63 10.87
N PHE A 13 -10.19 19.22 9.92
CA PHE A 13 -11.58 19.66 9.86
C PHE A 13 -12.44 18.93 10.90
N ASN A 14 -12.30 17.61 10.95
CA ASN A 14 -12.84 16.75 12.01
C ASN A 14 -12.02 15.46 12.08
N HIS A 15 -12.31 14.60 13.06
CA HIS A 15 -11.64 13.30 13.20
C HIS A 15 -12.54 12.13 12.76
N ASP A 16 -13.47 12.39 11.84
CA ASP A 16 -14.35 11.36 11.30
C ASP A 16 -13.57 10.42 10.36
N PRO A 17 -14.06 9.21 10.09
CA PRO A 17 -13.37 8.29 9.20
C PRO A 17 -13.15 8.86 7.78
N ILE A 18 -11.90 8.84 7.32
CA ILE A 18 -11.52 9.25 5.96
C ILE A 18 -11.55 8.04 5.04
N LYS A 19 -12.29 8.13 3.95
CA LYS A 19 -12.52 7.01 3.01
C LYS A 19 -11.74 7.22 1.73
N ILE A 20 -10.85 6.28 1.40
CA ILE A 20 -10.00 6.31 0.20
C ILE A 20 -10.40 5.16 -0.73
N ILE A 21 -10.79 5.49 -1.96
CA ILE A 21 -11.03 4.50 -3.02
C ILE A 21 -9.79 4.45 -3.91
N ILE A 22 -9.24 3.26 -4.10
CA ILE A 22 -7.95 3.05 -4.78
C ILE A 22 -8.17 2.28 -6.09
N THR A 23 -7.79 2.93 -7.18
CA THR A 23 -7.64 2.33 -8.51
C THR A 23 -6.38 2.88 -9.17
N SER A 24 -5.23 2.26 -8.88
CA SER A 24 -3.92 2.73 -9.29
C SER A 24 -2.96 1.57 -9.63
N GLY A 25 -2.14 1.81 -10.65
CA GLY A 25 -1.02 0.94 -11.03
C GLY A 25 0.21 1.05 -10.13
N GLY A 26 0.19 1.98 -9.17
CA GLY A 26 1.35 2.31 -8.35
C GLY A 26 2.03 3.60 -8.81
N GLY A 27 3.31 3.74 -8.49
CA GLY A 27 4.09 4.95 -8.75
C GLY A 27 5.40 4.95 -7.96
N GLU A 28 5.90 6.15 -7.68
CA GLU A 28 7.15 6.34 -6.94
C GLU A 28 6.99 5.96 -5.45
N LEU A 29 8.01 5.28 -4.91
CA LEU A 29 8.00 4.84 -3.52
C LEU A 29 8.05 5.99 -2.52
N ASP A 30 8.79 7.05 -2.80
CA ASP A 30 8.85 8.20 -1.88
C ASP A 30 7.47 8.85 -1.70
N SER A 31 6.69 8.96 -2.78
CA SER A 31 5.29 9.40 -2.72
C SER A 31 4.42 8.43 -1.93
N ALA A 32 4.66 7.12 -2.06
CA ALA A 32 3.93 6.10 -1.33
C ALA A 32 4.26 6.11 0.16
N PHE A 33 5.54 6.28 0.53
CA PHE A 33 6.00 6.38 1.91
C PHE A 33 5.41 7.62 2.58
N LEU A 34 5.43 8.77 1.91
CA LEU A 34 4.77 9.99 2.43
C LEU A 34 3.29 9.75 2.72
N LEU A 35 2.57 9.11 1.80
CA LEU A 35 1.14 8.85 1.98
C LEU A 35 0.88 7.80 3.06
N TYR A 36 1.68 6.73 3.10
CA TYR A 36 1.63 5.71 4.15
C TYR A 36 1.85 6.34 5.54
N ASP A 37 2.92 7.12 5.71
CA ASP A 37 3.23 7.79 6.96
C ASP A 37 2.11 8.75 7.36
N THR A 38 1.57 9.52 6.40
CA THR A 38 0.42 10.40 6.66
C THR A 38 -0.77 9.61 7.18
N ILE A 39 -1.13 8.49 6.53
CA ILE A 39 -2.24 7.61 6.99
C ILE A 39 -1.99 7.10 8.40
N LYS A 40 -0.74 6.77 8.75
CA LYS A 40 -0.40 6.23 10.08
C LYS A 40 -0.29 7.30 11.18
N LEU A 41 -0.11 8.57 10.82
CA LEU A 41 0.15 9.66 11.77
C LEU A 41 -1.08 10.53 12.09
N ILE A 42 -2.07 10.59 11.20
CA ILE A 42 -3.30 11.38 11.43
C ILE A 42 -4.19 10.72 12.49
N GLN A 43 -5.10 11.50 13.10
CA GLN A 43 -6.01 11.01 14.15
C GLN A 43 -7.23 10.30 13.58
N SER A 44 -7.72 10.78 12.44
CA SER A 44 -8.87 10.23 11.74
C SER A 44 -8.59 8.81 11.27
N PRO A 45 -9.46 7.82 11.57
CA PRO A 45 -9.26 6.48 11.05
C PRO A 45 -9.43 6.47 9.53
N VAL A 46 -8.54 5.79 8.82
CA VAL A 46 -8.53 5.74 7.36
C VAL A 46 -9.10 4.42 6.88
N TYR A 47 -10.16 4.48 6.10
CA TYR A 47 -10.74 3.29 5.46
C TYR A 47 -10.32 3.25 3.99
N THR A 48 -9.86 2.10 3.51
CA THR A 48 -9.41 1.90 2.12
C THR A 48 -10.34 0.93 1.38
N LEU A 49 -10.66 1.22 0.11
CA LEU A 49 -11.43 0.34 -0.78
C LEU A 49 -10.71 0.20 -2.12
N GLY A 50 -10.17 -0.99 -2.41
CA GLY A 50 -9.38 -1.26 -3.61
C GLY A 50 -10.17 -1.92 -4.74
N ARG A 51 -9.95 -1.46 -5.99
CA ARG A 51 -10.38 -2.16 -7.22
C ARG A 51 -9.20 -2.64 -8.06
N TYR A 52 -8.14 -1.86 -8.16
CA TYR A 52 -6.92 -2.23 -8.85
C TYR A 52 -5.79 -1.56 -8.08
N CYS A 53 -5.00 -2.36 -7.36
CA CYS A 53 -3.98 -1.87 -6.44
C CYS A 53 -2.67 -2.59 -6.75
N ALA A 54 -1.92 -2.05 -7.71
CA ALA A 54 -0.63 -2.61 -8.11
C ALA A 54 0.54 -1.81 -7.54
N SER A 55 1.64 -2.50 -7.24
CA SER A 55 2.89 -1.92 -6.74
C SER A 55 2.64 -1.05 -5.50
N ALA A 56 3.13 0.19 -5.47
CA ALA A 56 2.92 1.14 -4.37
C ALA A 56 1.45 1.29 -3.92
N ALA A 57 0.47 1.13 -4.82
CA ALA A 57 -0.94 1.25 -4.46
C ALA A 57 -1.42 0.10 -3.54
N ALA A 58 -0.79 -1.08 -3.62
CA ALA A 58 -1.07 -2.19 -2.71
C ALA A 58 -0.63 -1.86 -1.27
N LEU A 59 0.47 -1.11 -1.10
CA LEU A 59 0.93 -0.65 0.21
C LEU A 59 -0.07 0.33 0.83
N ILE A 60 -0.61 1.25 0.02
CA ILE A 60 -1.61 2.23 0.48
C ILE A 60 -2.94 1.55 0.82
N LEU A 61 -3.37 0.55 0.04
CA LEU A 61 -4.52 -0.28 0.41
C LEU A 61 -4.32 -0.89 1.80
N ALA A 62 -3.14 -1.50 2.02
CA ALA A 62 -2.81 -2.20 3.24
C ALA A 62 -2.65 -1.25 4.45
N ALA A 63 -2.42 0.04 4.22
CA ALA A 63 -2.22 1.06 5.23
C ALA A 63 -3.48 1.46 6.01
N GLY A 64 -4.68 1.22 5.47
CA GLY A 64 -5.94 1.61 6.12
C GLY A 64 -6.20 0.86 7.43
N ASP A 65 -6.98 1.47 8.33
CA ASP A 65 -7.48 0.87 9.56
C ASP A 65 -8.65 -0.11 9.30
N LYS A 66 -9.39 0.10 8.21
CA LYS A 66 -10.33 -0.87 7.64
C LYS A 66 -10.11 -0.97 6.14
N ARG A 67 -9.89 -2.19 5.63
CA ARG A 67 -9.37 -2.41 4.29
C ARG A 67 -10.28 -3.33 3.51
N TYR A 68 -10.92 -2.79 2.49
CA TYR A 68 -11.90 -3.49 1.68
C TYR A 68 -11.40 -3.68 0.25
N LEU A 69 -11.88 -4.73 -0.39
CA LEU A 69 -11.67 -4.98 -1.80
C LEU A 69 -13.00 -5.10 -2.54
N MET A 70 -13.04 -4.60 -3.76
CA MET A 70 -14.14 -4.87 -4.68
C MET A 70 -14.17 -6.35 -5.08
N PRO A 71 -15.34 -6.94 -5.44
CA PRO A 71 -15.45 -8.36 -5.80
C PRO A 71 -14.55 -8.83 -6.96
N HIS A 72 -14.16 -7.92 -7.84
CA HIS A 72 -13.27 -8.19 -8.97
C HIS A 72 -11.91 -7.49 -8.83
N ALA A 73 -11.52 -7.13 -7.61
CA ALA A 73 -10.28 -6.41 -7.40
C ALA A 73 -9.06 -7.24 -7.78
N LYS A 74 -7.97 -6.53 -8.07
CA LYS A 74 -6.64 -7.14 -8.26
C LYS A 74 -5.65 -6.39 -7.39
N VAL A 75 -4.84 -7.14 -6.65
CA VAL A 75 -3.73 -6.60 -5.88
C VAL A 75 -2.44 -7.17 -6.45
N MET A 76 -1.40 -6.36 -6.60
CA MET A 76 -0.10 -6.83 -7.06
C MET A 76 1.02 -6.24 -6.23
N LEU A 77 1.91 -7.11 -5.78
CA LEU A 77 3.19 -6.73 -5.17
C LEU A 77 4.32 -7.15 -6.09
N HIS A 78 5.40 -6.35 -6.10
CA HIS A 78 6.67 -6.71 -6.73
C HIS A 78 7.79 -5.92 -6.06
N LEU A 79 9.04 -6.35 -6.23
CA LEU A 79 10.19 -5.57 -5.79
C LEU A 79 10.27 -4.23 -6.55
N PRO A 80 10.80 -3.18 -5.90
CA PRO A 80 11.01 -1.90 -6.57
C PRO A 80 11.94 -2.06 -7.78
N SER A 81 11.55 -1.47 -8.91
CA SER A 81 12.44 -1.35 -10.06
C SER A 81 13.25 -0.06 -9.97
N SER A 82 14.52 -0.12 -10.37
CA SER A 82 15.39 1.07 -10.48
C SER A 82 16.16 1.00 -11.80
N GLN A 83 16.28 2.14 -12.47
CA GLN A 83 17.19 2.32 -13.59
C GLN A 83 18.38 3.09 -13.07
N ASN A 84 19.56 2.48 -13.12
CA ASN A 84 20.77 3.05 -12.53
C ASN A 84 21.72 3.53 -13.63
N TYR A 85 22.36 4.68 -13.41
CA TYR A 85 23.29 5.30 -14.35
C TYR A 85 24.45 5.99 -13.61
N GLY A 86 25.60 6.15 -14.25
CA GLY A 86 26.76 6.84 -13.67
C GLY A 86 28.01 5.95 -13.61
N ASP A 87 29.03 6.43 -12.90
CA ASP A 87 30.25 5.66 -12.68
C ASP A 87 30.07 4.57 -11.60
N THR A 88 31.11 3.78 -11.32
CA THR A 88 31.05 2.69 -10.34
C THR A 88 30.58 3.16 -8.96
N ARG A 89 30.99 4.35 -8.52
CA ARG A 89 30.62 4.88 -7.20
C ARG A 89 29.17 5.32 -7.18
N ASP A 90 28.69 5.91 -8.28
CA ASP A 90 27.27 6.24 -8.42
C ASP A 90 26.40 4.98 -8.35
N LEU A 91 26.82 3.90 -9.00
CA LEU A 91 26.10 2.62 -8.99
C LEU A 91 26.07 1.98 -7.59
N GLU A 92 27.16 2.05 -6.83
CA GLU A 92 27.23 1.57 -5.45
C GLU A 92 26.26 2.32 -4.51
N ILE A 93 26.17 3.64 -4.67
CA ILE A 93 25.24 4.49 -3.90
C ILE A 93 23.79 4.12 -4.25
N GLN A 94 23.48 4.01 -5.55
CA GLN A 94 22.14 3.66 -6.01
C GLN A 94 21.72 2.27 -5.56
N HIS A 95 22.63 1.29 -5.61
CA HIS A 95 22.37 -0.06 -5.09
C HIS A 95 22.04 -0.05 -3.59
N THR A 96 22.77 0.75 -2.82
CA THR A 96 22.53 0.92 -1.38
C THR A 96 21.13 1.50 -1.11
N GLN A 97 20.73 2.53 -1.87
CA GLN A 97 19.39 3.12 -1.73
C GLN A 97 18.27 2.16 -2.16
N ALA A 98 18.44 1.44 -3.26
CA ALA A 98 17.49 0.43 -3.70
C ALA A 98 17.27 -0.66 -2.64
N LYS A 99 18.35 -1.10 -1.97
CA LYS A 99 18.29 -2.05 -0.86
C LYS A 99 17.47 -1.49 0.31
N LEU A 100 17.67 -0.23 0.69
CA LEU A 100 16.93 0.43 1.76
C LEU A 100 15.43 0.52 1.44
N TYR A 101 15.07 0.92 0.22
CA TYR A 101 13.67 1.03 -0.20
C TYR A 101 12.96 -0.32 -0.21
N ARG A 102 13.66 -1.34 -0.69
CA ARG A 102 13.18 -2.72 -0.64
C ARG A 102 12.91 -3.16 0.81
N ASP A 103 13.85 -2.93 1.72
CA ASP A 103 13.72 -3.38 3.10
C ASP A 103 12.57 -2.65 3.82
N LYS A 104 12.41 -1.33 3.60
CA LYS A 104 11.26 -0.54 4.09
C LYS A 104 9.92 -1.04 3.54
N MET A 105 9.87 -1.38 2.25
CA MET A 105 8.65 -1.94 1.64
C MET A 105 8.25 -3.24 2.33
N VAL A 106 9.20 -4.13 2.61
CA VAL A 106 8.95 -5.40 3.30
C VAL A 106 8.47 -5.16 4.73
N GLU A 107 9.08 -4.21 5.45
CA GLU A 107 8.65 -3.81 6.79
C GLU A 107 7.19 -3.32 6.79
N ILE A 108 6.81 -2.47 5.85
CA ILE A 108 5.43 -1.99 5.68
C ILE A 108 4.48 -3.18 5.44
N ILE A 109 4.84 -4.09 4.53
CA ILE A 109 4.02 -5.27 4.22
C ILE A 109 3.79 -6.11 5.50
N GLN A 110 4.84 -6.35 6.29
CA GLN A 110 4.73 -7.10 7.55
C GLN A 110 3.86 -6.36 8.57
N ALA A 111 4.04 -5.04 8.71
CA ALA A 111 3.26 -4.21 9.64
C ALA A 111 1.75 -4.22 9.32
N CYS A 112 1.38 -4.50 8.06
CA CYS A 112 -0.02 -4.59 7.64
C CYS A 112 -0.69 -5.93 7.98
N GLY A 113 -0.02 -6.84 8.69
CA GLY A 113 -0.61 -8.11 9.15
C GLY A 113 -0.23 -9.33 8.32
N VAL A 114 0.70 -9.19 7.38
CA VAL A 114 1.28 -10.32 6.64
C VAL A 114 2.14 -11.16 7.58
N LYS A 115 1.77 -12.43 7.77
CA LYS A 115 2.42 -13.37 8.71
C LYS A 115 3.55 -14.18 8.04
N LYS A 116 4.42 -13.50 7.30
CA LYS A 116 5.57 -14.10 6.61
C LYS A 116 6.87 -13.41 7.04
N SER A 117 7.96 -14.16 7.05
CA SER A 117 9.29 -13.59 7.26
C SER A 117 9.68 -12.66 6.10
N SER A 118 10.64 -11.78 6.36
CA SER A 118 11.13 -10.86 5.33
C SER A 118 11.71 -11.61 4.13
N GLN A 119 12.37 -12.77 4.33
CA GLN A 119 12.88 -13.59 3.23
C GLN A 119 11.76 -14.20 2.38
N GLU A 120 10.69 -14.71 3.00
CA GLU A 120 9.55 -15.29 2.28
C GLU A 120 8.85 -14.22 1.44
N ILE A 121 8.63 -13.03 2.00
CA ILE A 121 8.03 -11.90 1.26
C ILE A 121 8.91 -11.54 0.06
N LEU A 122 10.21 -11.38 0.26
CA LEU A 122 11.15 -11.04 -0.81
C LEU A 122 11.16 -12.07 -1.95
N LEU A 123 11.05 -13.36 -1.62
CA LEU A 123 11.02 -14.43 -2.60
C LEU A 123 9.73 -14.39 -3.43
N GLU A 124 8.59 -14.15 -2.79
CA GLU A 124 7.30 -14.18 -3.48
C GLU A 124 7.07 -12.97 -4.38
N ILE A 125 7.60 -11.80 -3.99
CA ILE A 125 7.43 -10.56 -4.76
C ILE A 125 8.62 -10.27 -5.69
N ASP A 126 9.51 -11.24 -5.91
CA ASP A 126 10.69 -11.07 -6.79
C ASP A 126 10.31 -10.77 -8.25
N ARG A 127 9.06 -11.10 -8.61
CA ARG A 127 8.35 -10.79 -9.85
C ARG A 127 6.97 -10.24 -9.49
N GLU A 128 6.16 -10.02 -10.51
CA GLU A 128 4.77 -9.64 -10.29
C GLU A 128 4.00 -10.74 -9.57
N PHE A 129 3.62 -10.46 -8.33
CA PHE A 129 2.82 -11.34 -7.50
C PHE A 129 1.39 -10.82 -7.45
N TRP A 130 0.54 -11.36 -8.34
CA TRP A 130 -0.86 -11.00 -8.47
C TRP A 130 -1.74 -11.82 -7.54
N LEU A 131 -2.68 -11.15 -6.89
CA LEU A 131 -3.63 -11.71 -5.94
C LEU A 131 -5.05 -11.30 -6.32
N ASP A 132 -5.96 -12.25 -6.32
CA ASP A 132 -7.39 -11.98 -6.28
C ASP A 132 -7.80 -11.46 -4.88
N PRO A 133 -9.07 -11.01 -4.68
CA PRO A 133 -9.46 -10.45 -3.41
C PRO A 133 -9.34 -11.40 -2.21
N LYS A 134 -9.62 -12.69 -2.39
CA LYS A 134 -9.52 -13.68 -1.30
C LYS A 134 -8.08 -13.99 -0.98
N GLU A 135 -7.24 -14.11 -2.00
CA GLU A 135 -5.80 -14.33 -1.83
C GLU A 135 -5.15 -13.12 -1.14
N ALA A 136 -5.53 -11.89 -1.51
CA ALA A 136 -5.03 -10.67 -0.86
C ALA A 136 -5.40 -10.58 0.62
N ILE A 137 -6.63 -10.99 0.99
CA ILE A 137 -7.06 -11.09 2.39
C ILE A 137 -6.29 -12.19 3.12
N GLY A 138 -6.17 -13.38 2.51
CA GLY A 138 -5.39 -14.49 3.06
C GLY A 138 -3.91 -14.15 3.24
N PHE A 139 -3.37 -13.27 2.39
CA PHE A 139 -2.02 -12.75 2.51
C PHE A 139 -1.88 -11.73 3.66
N GLY A 140 -2.96 -11.00 3.97
CA GLY A 140 -3.01 -9.98 5.04
C GLY A 140 -3.06 -8.53 4.53
N LEU A 141 -3.29 -8.30 3.23
CA LEU A 141 -3.30 -6.95 2.63
C LEU A 141 -4.64 -6.22 2.76
N ALA A 142 -5.72 -6.96 3.05
CA ALA A 142 -7.07 -6.44 3.22
C ALA A 142 -7.84 -7.30 4.22
N ASP A 143 -9.00 -6.81 4.65
CA ASP A 143 -9.83 -7.45 5.68
C ASP A 143 -11.05 -8.16 5.07
N GLU A 144 -11.73 -7.53 4.10
CA GLU A 144 -12.99 -8.05 3.56
C GLU A 144 -13.19 -7.69 2.08
N VAL A 145 -13.95 -8.52 1.36
CA VAL A 145 -14.54 -8.15 0.07
C VAL A 145 -15.87 -7.45 0.32
N ILE A 146 -16.01 -6.22 -0.14
CA ILE A 146 -17.20 -5.40 0.10
C ILE A 146 -18.46 -6.04 -0.49
N THR A 147 -19.54 -6.05 0.28
CA THR A 147 -20.88 -6.52 -0.11
C THR A 147 -21.87 -5.35 -0.19
N LYS A 148 -23.15 -5.62 -0.48
CA LYS A 148 -24.18 -4.57 -0.44
C LYS A 148 -24.35 -4.02 0.97
N GLU A 149 -24.27 -4.89 1.97
CA GLU A 149 -24.42 -4.57 3.38
C GLU A 149 -23.23 -3.74 3.87
N THR A 150 -22.01 -4.19 3.62
CA THR A 150 -20.81 -3.45 4.06
C THR A 150 -20.57 -2.19 3.23
N LEU A 151 -21.05 -2.11 1.99
CA LEU A 151 -21.10 -0.84 1.25
C LEU A 151 -22.06 0.17 1.87
N ALA A 152 -23.23 -0.26 2.36
CA ALA A 152 -24.16 0.63 3.04
C ALA A 152 -23.57 1.18 4.35
N GLU A 153 -22.74 0.40 5.04
CA GLU A 153 -21.96 0.86 6.19
C GLU A 153 -20.84 1.81 5.77
N TRP A 154 -20.09 1.49 4.71
CA TRP A 154 -19.05 2.35 4.16
C TRP A 154 -19.57 3.72 3.73
N LEU A 155 -20.82 3.82 3.27
CA LEU A 155 -21.41 5.09 2.81
C LEU A 155 -21.87 6.01 3.95
N LYS A 156 -22.08 5.47 5.16
CA LYS A 156 -22.42 6.26 6.36
C LYS A 156 -21.18 6.93 6.91
#